data_AF-A0A1R1S0T3-F1
#
_entry.id   AF-A0A1R1S0T3-F1
#
_cell.length_a   1.000
_cell.length_b   1.000
_cell.length_c   1.000
_cell.angle_alpha   90.00
_cell.angle_beta   90.00
_cell.angle_gamma   90.00
#
_symmetry.space_group_name_H-M   'P 1'
#
loop_
_entity.id
_entity.type
_entity.pdbx_description
1 polymer ?
#
loop_
_entity_poly.entity_id
_entity_poly.type
_entity_poly.pdbx_seq_one_letter_code
_entity_poly.pdbx_strand_id
1 'polypeptide(L)'
;MKQSNPQNWYGYLQQQATQIQRLERQIAILQSELNQLKENPGTRIDRIEYKFDQLKIERLDGTLNIGLNPADPDNVENFEIAQQQPDIGTLQQELGSQLMQQTRQIVDAYLNEETPLLLEQLEDRYDSKIDDTNRQHIIEDIRKQIDSRIRYYVKHVKPDDSISPREHAERLADYVKQDIARAIEHFLQSIPDEMKGDENE
;
A
#
# COMPACT_ATOMS: atom_id res chain seq x y z
N MET A 1 31.30 -53.38 -1.53
CA MET A 1 29.93 -53.24 -0.98
C MET A 1 29.98 -52.25 0.17
N LYS A 2 29.53 -51.01 -0.01
CA LYS A 2 29.43 -50.02 1.08
C LYS A 2 28.07 -50.19 1.74
N GLN A 3 28.06 -50.55 3.02
CA GLN A 3 26.86 -50.65 3.84
C GLN A 3 26.22 -49.26 3.96
N SER A 4 24.97 -49.13 3.52
CA SER A 4 24.16 -47.94 3.75
C SER A 4 23.65 -48.00 5.19
N ASN A 5 23.98 -47.00 6.01
CA ASN A 5 23.72 -47.01 7.45
C ASN A 5 22.24 -46.66 7.73
N PRO A 6 21.37 -47.61 8.13
CA PRO A 6 19.92 -47.41 8.22
C PRO A 6 19.52 -46.40 9.31
N GLN A 7 20.40 -46.13 10.29
CA GLN A 7 20.13 -45.22 11.40
C GLN A 7 19.99 -43.75 10.97
N ASN A 8 20.71 -43.31 9.91
CA ASN A 8 20.62 -41.93 9.42
C ASN A 8 19.31 -41.65 8.68
N TRP A 9 18.73 -42.67 8.04
CA TRP A 9 17.45 -42.57 7.35
C TRP A 9 16.28 -42.38 8.32
N TYR A 10 16.28 -43.12 9.44
CA TYR A 10 15.26 -42.96 10.47
C TYR A 10 15.26 -41.56 11.09
N GLY A 11 16.45 -40.98 11.35
CA GLY A 11 16.57 -39.60 11.83
C GLY A 11 16.03 -38.57 10.85
N TYR A 12 16.37 -38.71 9.55
CA TYR A 12 15.87 -37.81 8.51
C TYR A 12 14.34 -37.90 8.35
N LEU A 13 13.79 -39.12 8.38
CA LEU A 13 12.35 -39.33 8.31
C LEU A 13 11.61 -38.75 9.53
N GLN A 14 12.20 -38.85 10.72
CA GLN A 14 11.64 -38.29 11.93
C GLN A 14 11.68 -36.74 11.92
N GLN A 15 12.76 -36.15 11.41
CA GLN A 15 12.84 -34.69 11.22
C GLN A 15 11.80 -34.19 10.22
N GLN A 16 11.64 -34.89 9.08
CA GLN A 16 10.60 -34.58 8.10
C GLN A 16 9.19 -34.69 8.69
N ALA A 17 8.90 -35.74 9.44
CA ALA A 17 7.60 -35.89 10.12
C ALA A 17 7.32 -34.75 11.10
N THR A 18 8.34 -34.29 11.83
CA THR A 18 8.22 -33.18 12.78
C THR A 18 7.98 -31.87 12.07
N GLN A 19 8.64 -31.65 10.93
CA GLN A 19 8.46 -30.46 10.11
C GLN A 19 7.07 -30.41 9.47
N ILE A 20 6.57 -31.55 8.98
CA ILE A 20 5.20 -31.68 8.46
C ILE A 20 4.19 -31.34 9.55
N GLN A 21 4.33 -31.89 10.76
CA GLN A 21 3.41 -31.57 11.87
C GLN A 21 3.45 -30.11 12.31
N ARG A 22 4.60 -29.44 12.18
CA ARG A 22 4.73 -28.01 12.48
C ARG A 22 4.00 -27.17 11.43
N LEU A 23 4.17 -27.51 10.15
CA LEU A 23 3.49 -26.86 9.03
C LEU A 23 1.98 -27.05 9.09
N GLU A 24 1.50 -28.26 9.41
CA GLU A 24 0.08 -28.55 9.58
C GLU A 24 -0.55 -27.69 10.69
N ARG A 25 0.16 -27.52 11.82
CA ARG A 25 -0.29 -26.64 12.90
C ARG A 25 -0.34 -25.17 12.48
N GLN A 26 0.67 -24.69 11.75
CA GLN A 26 0.68 -23.31 11.26
C GLN A 26 -0.47 -23.06 10.27
N ILE A 27 -0.74 -24.01 9.37
CA ILE A 27 -1.88 -23.93 8.44
C ILE A 27 -3.21 -23.89 9.20
N ALA A 28 -3.37 -24.71 10.24
CA ALA A 28 -4.60 -24.72 11.05
C ALA A 28 -4.82 -23.38 11.79
N ILE A 29 -3.74 -22.77 12.30
CA ILE A 29 -3.80 -21.45 12.96
C ILE A 29 -4.21 -20.37 11.94
N LEU A 30 -3.55 -20.31 10.78
CA LEU A 30 -3.87 -19.34 9.73
C LEU A 30 -5.31 -19.50 9.21
N GLN A 31 -5.81 -20.74 9.09
CA GLN A 31 -7.20 -21.00 8.72
C GLN A 31 -8.18 -20.49 9.79
N SER A 32 -7.84 -20.66 11.07
CA SER A 32 -8.64 -20.12 12.18
C SER A 32 -8.66 -18.59 12.17
N GLU A 33 -7.50 -17.95 11.98
CA GLU A 33 -7.39 -16.49 11.89
C GLU A 33 -8.17 -15.92 10.70
N LEU A 34 -8.09 -16.58 9.54
CA LEU A 34 -8.88 -16.21 8.35
C LEU A 34 -10.38 -16.35 8.60
N ASN A 35 -10.82 -17.38 9.32
CA ASN A 35 -12.23 -17.54 9.66
C ASN A 35 -12.70 -16.49 10.67
N GLN A 36 -11.88 -16.17 11.67
CA GLN A 36 -12.18 -15.08 12.62
C GLN A 36 -12.25 -13.71 11.95
N LEU A 37 -11.38 -13.45 10.96
CA LEU A 37 -11.42 -12.23 10.16
C LEU A 37 -12.66 -12.16 9.26
N LYS A 38 -13.13 -13.30 8.73
CA LYS A 38 -14.39 -13.37 7.97
C LYS A 38 -15.62 -13.15 8.86
N GLU A 39 -15.58 -13.60 10.11
CA GLU A 39 -16.71 -13.48 11.05
C GLU A 39 -16.81 -12.10 11.72
N ASN A 40 -15.71 -11.33 11.76
CA ASN A 40 -15.70 -9.93 12.22
C ASN A 40 -15.38 -8.97 11.06
N PRO A 41 -16.36 -8.59 10.22
CA PRO A 41 -16.22 -7.47 9.30
C PRO A 41 -16.28 -6.16 10.10
N GLY A 42 -15.24 -5.89 10.89
CA GLY A 42 -15.00 -4.57 11.45
C GLY A 42 -14.84 -3.60 10.29
N THR A 43 -15.83 -2.72 10.12
CA THR A 43 -16.10 -1.84 8.98
C THR A 43 -16.76 -2.52 7.78
N ARG A 44 -18.11 -2.52 7.79
CA ARG A 44 -18.90 -2.48 6.56
C ARG A 44 -18.48 -1.22 5.80
N ILE A 45 -17.60 -1.38 4.82
CA ILE A 45 -17.56 -0.46 3.69
C ILE A 45 -18.81 -0.82 2.89
N ASP A 46 -19.89 -0.08 3.14
CA ASP A 46 -21.08 -0.16 2.30
C ASP A 46 -20.62 0.03 0.85
N ARG A 47 -20.92 -0.98 0.04
CA ARG A 47 -20.56 -1.05 -1.38
C ARG A 47 -21.19 0.16 -2.09
N ILE A 48 -20.41 1.23 -2.26
CA ILE A 48 -20.80 2.33 -3.14
C ILE A 48 -20.61 1.79 -4.57
N GLU A 49 -21.62 1.08 -5.07
CA GLU A 49 -21.75 0.79 -6.50
C GLU A 49 -21.98 2.12 -7.22
N TYR A 50 -20.88 2.75 -7.61
CA TYR A 50 -20.92 3.94 -8.45
C TYR A 50 -20.79 3.51 -9.90
N LYS A 51 -21.90 3.56 -10.64
CA LYS A 51 -21.90 3.41 -12.10
C LYS A 51 -21.31 4.68 -12.70
N PHE A 52 -20.06 4.61 -13.15
CA PHE A 52 -19.50 5.67 -13.98
C PHE A 52 -19.62 5.27 -15.45
N ASP A 53 -20.49 5.97 -16.17
CA ASP A 53 -20.45 5.98 -17.63
C ASP A 53 -19.12 6.58 -18.07
N GLN A 54 -18.43 5.90 -18.98
CA GLN A 54 -17.14 6.31 -19.50
C GLN A 54 -17.27 7.65 -20.24
N LEU A 55 -16.95 8.76 -19.57
CA LEU A 55 -16.87 10.05 -20.22
C LEU A 55 -15.51 10.17 -20.93
N LYS A 56 -15.51 9.81 -22.21
CA LYS A 56 -14.39 10.01 -23.13
C LYS A 56 -14.27 11.50 -23.45
N ILE A 57 -13.28 12.17 -22.85
CA ILE A 57 -13.00 13.59 -23.13
C ILE A 57 -11.95 13.66 -24.23
N GLU A 58 -12.41 13.81 -25.48
CA GLU A 58 -11.54 14.25 -26.57
C GLU A 58 -11.38 15.77 -26.48
N ARG A 59 -10.15 16.26 -26.39
CA ARG A 59 -9.83 17.69 -26.42
C ARG A 59 -10.10 18.23 -27.82
N LEU A 60 -11.21 18.91 -28.02
CA LEU A 60 -11.41 19.83 -29.14
C LEU A 60 -11.58 21.24 -28.59
N ASP A 61 -10.57 22.05 -28.88
CA ASP A 61 -10.62 23.50 -28.90
C ASP A 61 -11.94 24.00 -29.50
N GLY A 62 -12.62 24.89 -28.77
CA GLY A 62 -13.62 25.81 -29.33
C GLY A 62 -15.07 25.31 -29.36
N THR A 63 -15.85 25.76 -28.37
CA THR A 63 -17.34 25.84 -28.37
C THR A 63 -18.10 24.50 -28.41
N LEU A 64 -18.64 24.11 -27.25
CA LEU A 64 -19.56 22.99 -27.06
C LEU A 64 -20.92 23.27 -27.74
N ASN A 65 -21.11 22.76 -28.96
CA ASN A 65 -22.42 22.69 -29.61
C ASN A 65 -23.11 21.37 -29.21
N ILE A 66 -23.87 21.36 -28.12
CA ILE A 66 -24.80 20.26 -27.84
C ILE A 66 -26.02 20.46 -28.74
N GLY A 67 -26.08 19.73 -29.86
CA GLY A 67 -27.29 19.62 -30.66
C GLY A 67 -28.33 18.78 -29.92
N LEU A 68 -29.34 19.41 -29.33
CA LEU A 68 -30.57 18.73 -28.96
C LEU A 68 -31.46 18.65 -30.20
N ASN A 69 -31.70 17.44 -30.69
CA ASN A 69 -32.73 17.15 -31.68
C ASN A 69 -34.11 17.36 -31.01
N PRO A 70 -35.01 18.21 -31.53
CA PRO A 70 -36.23 18.57 -30.84
C PRO A 70 -37.31 17.51 -31.09
N ALA A 71 -37.65 16.75 -30.05
CA ALA A 71 -38.89 15.98 -30.00
C ALA A 71 -39.61 16.36 -28.69
N ASP A 72 -40.25 17.54 -28.75
CA ASP A 72 -41.42 18.03 -27.99
C ASP A 72 -41.22 19.45 -27.43
N PRO A 73 -42.05 20.45 -27.80
CA PRO A 73 -41.80 21.86 -27.46
C PRO A 73 -42.51 22.42 -26.21
N ASP A 74 -43.33 21.67 -25.48
CA ASP A 74 -44.35 22.32 -24.62
C ASP A 74 -44.18 22.19 -23.10
N ASN A 75 -42.98 21.90 -22.57
CA ASN A 75 -42.77 22.09 -21.13
C ASN A 75 -41.30 22.21 -20.75
N VAL A 76 -40.79 23.44 -20.72
CA VAL A 76 -39.60 23.77 -19.93
C VAL A 76 -39.93 25.01 -19.09
N GLU A 77 -40.59 24.79 -17.96
CA GLU A 77 -40.50 25.73 -16.84
C GLU A 77 -39.01 25.83 -16.45
N ASN A 78 -38.49 27.05 -16.50
CA ASN A 78 -37.09 27.36 -16.21
C ASN A 78 -36.79 27.11 -14.73
N PHE A 79 -36.44 25.87 -14.39
CA PHE A 79 -35.84 25.53 -13.09
C PHE A 79 -34.38 25.99 -13.10
N GLU A 80 -34.14 27.24 -12.69
CA GLU A 80 -32.81 27.74 -12.36
C GLU A 80 -32.34 27.09 -11.04
N ILE A 81 -31.87 25.84 -11.14
CA ILE A 81 -30.92 25.32 -10.18
C ILE A 81 -29.62 26.06 -10.49
N ALA A 82 -29.10 26.82 -9.53
CA ALA A 82 -27.77 27.42 -9.61
C ALA A 82 -26.70 26.33 -9.71
N GLN A 83 -26.54 25.73 -10.89
CA GLN A 83 -25.36 24.96 -11.24
C GLN A 83 -24.23 25.96 -11.46
N GLN A 84 -23.58 26.33 -10.36
CA GLN A 84 -22.21 26.81 -10.45
C GLN A 84 -21.41 25.65 -11.04
N GLN A 85 -21.03 25.78 -12.32
CA GLN A 85 -20.10 24.86 -12.96
C GLN A 85 -18.86 24.77 -12.05
N PRO A 86 -18.48 23.58 -11.55
CA PRO A 86 -17.29 23.45 -10.73
C PRO A 86 -16.10 23.93 -11.57
N ASP A 87 -15.37 24.90 -11.02
CA ASP A 87 -14.15 25.41 -11.62
C ASP A 87 -13.19 24.23 -11.89
N ILE A 88 -12.55 24.21 -13.06
CA ILE A 88 -11.63 23.14 -13.45
C ILE A 88 -10.51 22.99 -12.42
N GLY A 89 -10.17 24.09 -11.72
CA GLY A 89 -9.24 24.09 -10.59
C GLY A 89 -9.69 23.27 -9.37
N THR A 90 -10.99 23.27 -9.02
CA THR A 90 -11.48 22.55 -7.83
C THR A 90 -11.52 21.03 -8.06
N LEU A 91 -11.90 20.60 -9.26
CA LEU A 91 -11.89 19.18 -9.65
C LEU A 91 -10.48 18.58 -9.64
N GLN A 92 -9.48 19.34 -10.13
CA GLN A 92 -8.09 18.88 -10.12
C GLN A 92 -7.49 18.81 -8.71
N GLN A 93 -7.91 19.72 -7.83
CA GLN A 93 -7.49 19.71 -6.43
C GLN A 93 -8.10 18.53 -5.65
N GLU A 94 -9.35 18.17 -5.95
CA GLU A 94 -10.05 17.04 -5.33
C GLU A 94 -9.47 15.69 -5.80
N LEU A 95 -9.13 15.54 -7.08
CA LEU A 95 -8.44 14.33 -7.56
C LEU A 95 -7.06 14.16 -6.90
N GLY A 96 -6.32 15.26 -6.72
CA GLY A 96 -5.03 15.25 -6.04
C GLY A 96 -5.13 14.87 -4.56
N SER A 97 -6.18 15.30 -3.86
CA SER A 97 -6.40 14.93 -2.45
C SER A 97 -6.78 13.46 -2.31
N GLN A 98 -7.59 12.90 -3.21
CA GLN A 98 -7.93 11.48 -3.23
C GLN A 98 -6.70 10.60 -3.49
N LEU A 99 -5.87 10.96 -4.47
CA LEU A 99 -4.62 10.25 -4.74
C LEU A 99 -3.68 10.27 -3.52
N MET A 100 -3.59 11.41 -2.84
CA MET A 100 -2.79 11.54 -1.62
C MET A 100 -3.30 10.59 -0.53
N GLN A 101 -4.61 10.57 -0.26
CA GLN A 101 -5.21 9.72 0.77
C GLN A 101 -5.03 8.23 0.47
N GLN A 102 -5.27 7.79 -0.78
CA GLN A 102 -5.10 6.40 -1.18
C GLN A 102 -3.64 5.95 -1.08
N THR A 103 -2.72 6.77 -1.59
CA THR A 103 -1.28 6.50 -1.47
C THR A 103 -0.87 6.39 -0.01
N ARG A 104 -1.36 7.32 0.84
CA ARG A 104 -1.06 7.33 2.27
C ARG A 104 -1.52 6.06 2.97
N GLN A 105 -2.74 5.60 2.70
CA GLN A 105 -3.28 4.38 3.28
C GLN A 105 -2.43 3.14 2.93
N ILE A 106 -1.98 3.02 1.67
CA ILE A 106 -1.13 1.91 1.22
C ILE A 106 0.24 1.96 1.91
N VAL A 107 0.83 3.16 2.04
CA VAL A 107 2.13 3.33 2.68
C VAL A 107 2.05 3.10 4.19
N ASP A 108 0.98 3.53 4.87
CA ASP A 108 0.80 3.28 6.30
C ASP A 108 0.64 1.77 6.58
N ALA A 109 -0.07 1.02 5.74
CA ALA A 109 -0.15 -0.44 5.85
C ALA A 109 1.24 -1.09 5.71
N TYR A 110 2.02 -0.67 4.70
CA TYR A 110 3.40 -1.13 4.52
C TYR A 110 4.31 -0.82 5.71
N LEU A 111 4.17 0.36 6.32
CA LEU A 111 4.92 0.72 7.52
C LEU A 111 4.62 -0.18 8.71
N ASN A 112 3.37 -0.59 8.87
CA ASN A 112 2.94 -1.34 10.05
C ASN A 112 3.17 -2.85 9.88
N GLU A 113 3.03 -3.38 8.66
CA GLU A 113 3.03 -4.82 8.39
C GLU A 113 4.34 -5.33 7.80
N GLU A 114 4.92 -4.61 6.83
CA GLU A 114 6.08 -5.08 6.05
C GLU A 114 7.40 -4.51 6.55
N THR A 115 7.39 -3.27 7.04
CA THR A 115 8.62 -2.56 7.46
C THR A 115 9.32 -3.21 8.67
N PRO A 116 8.63 -3.72 9.70
CA PRO A 116 9.29 -4.43 10.80
C PRO A 116 10.08 -5.66 10.30
N LEU A 117 9.48 -6.45 9.40
CA LEU A 117 10.11 -7.62 8.78
C LEU A 117 11.31 -7.22 7.91
N LEU A 118 11.18 -6.12 7.14
CA LEU A 118 12.30 -5.57 6.37
C LEU A 118 13.46 -5.16 7.28
N LEU A 119 13.16 -4.55 8.42
CA LEU A 119 14.18 -4.10 9.36
C LEU A 119 14.93 -5.29 9.95
N GLU A 120 14.23 -6.33 10.41
CA GLU A 120 14.86 -7.59 10.86
C GLU A 120 15.78 -8.21 9.79
N GLN A 121 15.31 -8.28 8.54
CA GLN A 121 16.11 -8.83 7.43
C GLN A 121 17.38 -8.02 7.13
N LEU A 122 17.32 -6.71 7.29
CA LEU A 122 18.47 -5.84 7.06
C LEU A 122 19.43 -5.86 8.26
N GLU A 123 18.92 -5.97 9.49
CA GLU A 123 19.74 -6.18 10.70
C GLU A 123 20.58 -7.45 10.58
N ASP A 124 19.97 -8.56 10.16
CA ASP A 124 20.66 -9.84 9.90
C ASP A 124 21.70 -9.72 8.77
N ARG A 125 21.41 -8.93 7.73
CA ARG A 125 22.29 -8.76 6.57
C ARG A 125 23.54 -7.95 6.91
N TYR A 126 23.40 -6.91 7.72
CA TYR A 126 24.47 -5.97 8.06
C TYR A 126 25.12 -6.27 9.41
N ASP A 127 24.73 -7.37 10.08
CA ASP A 127 25.19 -7.77 11.41
C ASP A 127 25.10 -6.60 12.41
N SER A 128 24.03 -5.83 12.29
CA SER A 128 23.86 -4.54 12.94
C SER A 128 22.51 -4.54 13.64
N LYS A 129 22.51 -4.95 14.91
CA LYS A 129 21.29 -4.98 15.73
C LYS A 129 20.98 -3.61 16.29
N ILE A 130 19.72 -3.21 16.17
CA ILE A 130 19.20 -2.01 16.79
C ILE A 130 18.27 -2.43 17.93
N ASP A 131 18.37 -1.76 19.07
CA ASP A 131 17.43 -1.95 20.16
C ASP A 131 16.00 -1.48 19.78
N ASP A 132 15.00 -1.96 20.53
CA ASP A 132 13.60 -1.66 20.23
C ASP A 132 13.26 -0.15 20.33
N THR A 133 13.98 0.62 21.14
CA THR A 133 13.75 2.07 21.28
C THR A 133 14.18 2.78 20.00
N ASN A 134 15.38 2.47 19.50
CA ASN A 134 15.88 3.03 18.26
C ASN A 134 15.08 2.53 17.04
N ARG A 135 14.58 1.28 17.04
CA ARG A 135 13.63 0.78 16.04
C ARG A 135 12.37 1.65 15.96
N GLN A 136 11.77 1.96 17.11
CA GLN A 136 10.58 2.81 17.17
C GLN A 136 10.86 4.24 16.70
N HIS A 137 12.00 4.81 17.09
CA HIS A 137 12.40 6.16 16.64
C HIS A 137 12.53 6.23 15.11
N ILE A 138 13.17 5.25 14.48
CA ILE A 138 13.33 5.21 13.01
C ILE A 138 11.96 5.18 12.32
N ILE A 139 11.08 4.27 12.75
CA ILE A 139 9.75 4.12 12.15
C ILE A 139 8.94 5.41 12.31
N GLU A 140 9.01 6.05 13.48
CA GLU A 140 8.27 7.29 13.75
C GLU A 140 8.80 8.47 12.93
N ASP A 141 10.11 8.57 12.74
CA ASP A 141 10.70 9.62 11.90
C ASP A 141 10.39 9.42 10.42
N ILE A 142 10.34 8.16 9.94
CA ILE A 142 9.85 7.85 8.60
C ILE A 142 8.36 8.26 8.49
N ARG A 143 7.54 7.95 9.50
CA ARG A 143 6.11 8.29 9.53
C ARG A 143 5.87 9.80 9.38
N LYS A 144 6.67 10.64 10.05
CA LYS A 144 6.60 12.10 9.93
C LYS A 144 6.98 12.61 8.53
N GLN A 145 7.82 11.88 7.79
CA GLN A 145 8.31 12.30 6.47
C GLN A 145 7.45 11.83 5.31
N ILE A 146 6.59 10.82 5.49
CA ILE A 146 5.79 10.23 4.40
C ILE A 146 4.91 11.25 3.69
N ASP A 147 4.25 12.14 4.43
CA ASP A 147 3.32 13.10 3.83
C ASP A 147 3.98 14.05 2.84
N SER A 148 5.18 14.55 3.17
CA SER A 148 5.93 15.41 2.26
C SER A 148 6.40 14.61 1.04
N ARG A 149 6.75 13.33 1.24
CA ARG A 149 7.21 12.46 0.17
C ARG A 149 6.10 12.05 -0.79
N ILE A 150 4.92 11.72 -0.29
CA ILE A 150 3.72 11.46 -1.11
C ILE A 150 3.38 12.70 -1.92
N ARG A 151 3.32 13.88 -1.29
CA ARG A 151 3.06 15.15 -2.00
C ARG A 151 4.08 15.40 -3.13
N TYR A 152 5.34 15.06 -2.90
CA TYR A 152 6.37 15.15 -3.94
C TYR A 152 6.03 14.25 -5.14
N TYR A 153 5.69 12.98 -4.92
CA TYR A 153 5.38 12.07 -6.02
C TYR A 153 4.07 12.40 -6.73
N VAL A 154 3.00 12.74 -6.00
CA VAL A 154 1.73 13.20 -6.59
C VAL A 154 1.94 14.39 -7.53
N LYS A 155 2.87 15.29 -7.21
CA LYS A 155 3.16 16.47 -8.03
C LYS A 155 4.01 16.15 -9.28
N HIS A 156 4.91 15.17 -9.21
CA HIS A 156 5.95 14.95 -10.25
C HIS A 156 5.72 13.72 -11.10
N VAL A 157 5.00 12.72 -10.61
CA VAL A 157 4.71 11.49 -11.34
C VAL A 157 3.33 11.63 -11.95
N LYS A 158 3.29 11.75 -13.28
CA LYS A 158 2.00 11.82 -14.00
C LYS A 158 1.42 10.42 -14.16
N PRO A 159 0.08 10.28 -14.11
CA PRO A 159 -0.56 9.03 -14.49
C PRO A 159 -0.30 8.75 -15.97
N ASP A 160 -0.21 7.47 -16.30
CA ASP A 160 -0.25 7.00 -17.68
C ASP A 160 -1.71 7.08 -18.18
N ASP A 161 -1.91 7.29 -19.48
CA ASP A 161 -3.25 7.45 -20.06
C ASP A 161 -4.09 6.16 -19.92
N SER A 162 -3.44 5.01 -19.67
CA SER A 162 -4.08 3.70 -19.58
C SER A 162 -4.32 3.19 -18.16
N ILE A 163 -3.87 3.89 -17.12
CA ILE A 163 -3.99 3.40 -15.73
C ILE A 163 -5.12 4.10 -14.98
N SER A 164 -5.81 3.33 -14.15
CA SER A 164 -6.82 3.87 -13.24
C SER A 164 -6.16 4.73 -12.14
N PRO A 165 -6.91 5.66 -11.52
CA PRO A 165 -6.41 6.44 -10.38
C PRO A 165 -5.90 5.57 -9.23
N ARG A 166 -6.51 4.40 -9.02
CA ARG A 166 -6.08 3.43 -7.99
C ARG A 166 -4.71 2.82 -8.32
N GLU A 167 -4.54 2.32 -9.54
CA GLU A 167 -3.24 1.78 -9.99
C GLU A 167 -2.15 2.85 -9.96
N HIS A 168 -2.52 4.10 -10.24
CA HIS A 168 -1.61 5.22 -10.07
C HIS A 168 -1.22 5.43 -8.60
N ALA A 169 -2.18 5.41 -7.67
CA ALA A 169 -1.88 5.49 -6.24
C ALA A 169 -1.00 4.33 -5.74
N GLU A 170 -1.22 3.10 -6.22
CA GLU A 170 -0.36 1.95 -5.94
C GLU A 170 1.07 2.19 -6.45
N ARG A 171 1.23 2.69 -7.68
CA ARG A 171 2.54 3.07 -8.23
C ARG A 171 3.23 4.18 -7.44
N LEU A 172 2.49 5.19 -7.00
CA LEU A 172 3.02 6.25 -6.14
C LEU A 172 3.49 5.66 -4.80
N ALA A 173 2.72 4.73 -4.24
CA ALA A 173 3.09 4.05 -3.01
C ALA A 173 4.38 3.24 -3.19
N ASP A 174 4.56 2.53 -4.31
CA ASP A 174 5.79 1.78 -4.60
C ASP A 174 7.04 2.66 -4.59
N TYR A 175 6.98 3.86 -5.16
CA TYR A 175 8.09 4.81 -5.09
C TYR A 175 8.42 5.22 -3.65
N VAL A 176 7.39 5.46 -2.83
CA VAL A 176 7.56 5.79 -1.40
C VAL A 176 8.13 4.60 -0.63
N LYS A 177 7.62 3.39 -0.86
CA LYS A 177 8.13 2.14 -0.25
C LYS A 177 9.61 1.94 -0.56
N GLN A 178 10.02 2.17 -1.81
CA GLN A 178 11.42 2.08 -2.22
C GLN A 178 12.31 3.15 -1.56
N ASP A 179 11.81 4.36 -1.31
CA ASP A 179 12.56 5.35 -0.52
C ASP A 179 12.70 4.93 0.93
N ILE A 180 11.62 4.43 1.55
CA ILE A 180 11.62 3.93 2.93
C ILE A 180 12.66 2.83 3.07
N ALA A 181 12.66 1.84 2.17
CA ALA A 181 13.62 0.74 2.20
C ALA A 181 15.07 1.23 2.08
N ARG A 182 15.34 2.17 1.15
CA ARG A 182 16.67 2.76 0.99
C ARG A 182 17.09 3.60 2.20
N ALA A 183 16.16 4.31 2.83
CA ALA A 183 16.45 5.11 4.02
C ALA A 183 16.81 4.21 5.22
N ILE A 184 16.07 3.13 5.44
CA ILE A 184 16.35 2.14 6.48
C ILE A 184 17.69 1.45 6.22
N GLU A 185 17.93 1.01 4.98
CA GLU A 185 19.19 0.38 4.60
C GLU A 185 20.39 1.31 4.81
N HIS A 186 20.29 2.57 4.36
CA HIS A 186 21.34 3.55 4.57
C HIS A 186 21.57 3.81 6.06
N PHE A 187 20.50 3.93 6.86
CA PHE A 187 20.61 4.10 8.30
C PHE A 187 21.39 2.93 8.94
N LEU A 188 21.02 1.69 8.60
CA LEU A 188 21.65 0.47 9.11
C LEU A 188 23.14 0.37 8.72
N GLN A 189 23.50 0.79 7.51
CA GLN A 189 24.90 0.85 7.08
C GLN A 189 25.74 1.88 7.85
N SER A 190 25.09 2.91 8.41
CA SER A 190 25.75 4.04 9.08
C SER A 190 25.48 4.11 10.58
N ILE A 191 25.11 3.01 11.23
CA ILE A 191 24.74 3.02 12.66
C ILE A 191 25.92 3.53 13.51
N PRO A 192 25.75 4.65 14.23
CA PRO A 192 26.71 5.09 15.24
C PRO A 192 26.78 4.06 16.37
N ASP A 193 27.96 3.80 16.94
CA ASP A 193 28.14 2.80 18.00
C ASP A 193 27.23 3.01 19.22
N GLU A 194 26.77 4.24 19.46
CA GLU A 194 25.82 4.62 20.53
C GLU A 194 24.40 4.05 20.35
N MET A 195 24.05 3.59 19.15
CA MET A 195 22.72 3.07 18.78
C MET A 195 22.71 1.56 18.51
N LYS A 196 23.86 0.89 18.63
CA LYS A 196 23.95 -0.56 18.53
C LYS A 196 23.38 -1.18 19.81
N GLY A 197 22.50 -2.17 19.66
CA GLY A 197 22.05 -2.97 20.79
C GLY A 197 23.26 -3.64 21.44
N ASP A 198 23.51 -3.33 22.71
CA ASP A 198 24.62 -3.92 23.48
C ASP A 198 24.50 -5.46 23.41
N GLU A 199 25.56 -6.17 23.02
CA GLU A 199 25.57 -7.64 22.83
C GLU A 199 25.39 -8.44 24.14
N ASN A 200 24.99 -7.80 25.23
CA ASN A 200 24.93 -8.36 26.57
C ASN A 200 23.49 -8.43 27.09
N GLU A 201 22.69 -9.37 26.57
CA GLU A 201 21.63 -10.05 27.35
C GLU A 201 21.31 -11.45 26.80
#